data_AF-A0A1A8BJT9-F1
#
_entry.id   AF-A0A1A8BJT9-F1
#
_cell.length_a   1.000
_cell.length_b   1.000
_cell.length_c   1.000
_cell.angle_alpha   90.00
_cell.angle_beta   90.00
_cell.angle_gamma   90.00
#
_symmetry.space_group_name_H-M   'P 1'
#
loop_
_entity.id
_entity.type
_entity.pdbx_description
1 polymer ?
#
loop_
_entity_poly.entity_id
_entity_poly.type
_entity_poly.pdbx_seq_one_letter_code
_entity_poly.pdbx_strand_id
1 'polypeptide(L)'
;SPVSLFQYADTDNILTNPDTLNLLIAENKSVVAPMLDSQGAYSNFWCGITPQGYYRRTAEYFPTRYRHRVGCFPVPMVHSTLLLDLRKEGMKKLAFYPPHEDYSWPYDDIIVFAFSCRAAAIQMYVCNKERYGYLNVPAKPHFSLEDDRLNFVHVHLESMIDGPPMYPSRFVHMFPKQRDLMGFDEIYLINLRRRTDRRDRMLFSLNELEIDVKVVDAVDGNALNSSDIKILGVDLLPGYYDPFSGRTLTKGEVGCFLSHYHIWKEIVDTQMDKALIFEDDVRFEANFKRRVLMLMEEVELVELDWDIIYLGRKQVNPGKEAAVENVQNLVVADYSYWTLSYIISQQGAQKLLNAEPLSKMLPVDEFLPIMYNKHPNEDYMSHFLNRNLQAFSTRPLLVQPCHYAGDAQWVSDTETSTLWDNDSVRTDWRGSHKTLKGSAPEFLSAAYRDEL
;
A
#
# COMPACT_ATOMS: atom_id res chain seq x y z
N SER A 1 -30.87 -35.92 -10.05
CA SER A 1 -31.21 -34.77 -10.91
C SER A 1 -30.04 -34.46 -11.84
N PRO A 2 -30.28 -34.09 -13.11
CA PRO A 2 -29.19 -33.60 -13.95
C PRO A 2 -28.59 -32.32 -13.34
N VAL A 3 -27.26 -32.26 -13.25
CA VAL A 3 -26.54 -31.08 -12.79
C VAL A 3 -26.88 -29.92 -13.72
N SER A 4 -27.47 -28.86 -13.17
CA SER A 4 -27.94 -27.70 -13.96
C SER A 4 -26.90 -26.57 -14.03
N LEU A 5 -26.09 -26.44 -12.99
CA LEU A 5 -25.06 -25.43 -12.83
C LEU A 5 -23.79 -26.13 -12.35
N PHE A 6 -22.64 -25.71 -12.87
CA PHE A 6 -21.34 -26.22 -12.46
C PHE A 6 -20.42 -25.05 -12.11
N GLN A 7 -19.96 -24.97 -10.86
CA GLN A 7 -18.97 -23.98 -10.43
C GLN A 7 -17.61 -24.66 -10.36
N TYR A 8 -16.68 -24.13 -11.15
CA TYR A 8 -15.27 -24.46 -11.11
C TYR A 8 -14.53 -23.39 -10.30
N ALA A 9 -13.65 -23.79 -9.39
CA ALA A 9 -12.82 -22.88 -8.59
C ALA A 9 -11.49 -23.55 -8.24
N ASP A 10 -10.37 -22.96 -8.68
CA ASP A 10 -9.03 -23.40 -8.24
C ASP A 10 -8.86 -23.15 -6.73
N THR A 11 -8.03 -23.98 -6.10
CA THR A 11 -7.82 -23.99 -4.65
C THR A 11 -7.10 -22.75 -4.11
N ASP A 12 -6.43 -22.01 -4.99
CA ASP A 12 -5.68 -20.78 -4.69
C ASP A 12 -6.50 -19.49 -4.99
N ASN A 13 -7.79 -19.64 -5.32
CA ASN A 13 -8.74 -18.54 -5.41
C ASN A 13 -9.53 -18.39 -4.11
N ILE A 14 -9.54 -17.18 -3.57
CA ILE A 14 -10.12 -16.90 -2.27
C ILE A 14 -11.38 -16.06 -2.47
N LEU A 15 -12.53 -16.72 -2.51
CA LEU A 15 -13.83 -16.06 -2.63
C LEU A 15 -14.23 -15.49 -1.27
N THR A 16 -14.04 -14.18 -1.08
CA THR A 16 -14.40 -13.49 0.16
C THR A 16 -15.85 -13.04 0.18
N ASN A 17 -16.50 -12.94 -0.99
CA ASN A 17 -17.91 -12.60 -1.08
C ASN A 17 -18.79 -13.87 -1.03
N PRO A 18 -19.56 -14.08 0.05
CA PRO A 18 -20.38 -15.28 0.21
C PRO A 18 -21.52 -15.40 -0.81
N ASP A 19 -21.92 -14.28 -1.44
CA ASP A 19 -22.98 -14.24 -2.45
C ASP A 19 -22.49 -14.49 -3.87
N THR A 20 -21.18 -14.74 -4.07
CA THR A 20 -20.56 -14.91 -5.40
C THR A 20 -21.35 -15.84 -6.31
N LEU A 21 -21.73 -17.04 -5.83
CA LEU A 21 -22.48 -18.00 -6.65
C LEU A 21 -23.84 -17.45 -7.08
N ASN A 22 -24.60 -16.86 -6.15
CA ASN A 22 -25.93 -16.31 -6.43
C ASN A 22 -25.85 -15.12 -7.41
N LEU A 23 -24.87 -14.25 -7.22
CA LEU A 23 -24.62 -13.10 -8.10
C LEU A 23 -24.30 -13.56 -9.52
N LEU A 24 -23.43 -14.56 -9.69
CA LEU A 24 -23.08 -15.10 -11.01
C LEU A 24 -24.28 -15.80 -11.68
N ILE A 25 -25.12 -16.50 -10.92
CA ILE A 25 -26.37 -17.09 -11.43
C ILE A 25 -27.31 -16.00 -11.95
N ALA A 26 -27.44 -14.88 -11.23
CA ALA A 26 -28.31 -13.76 -11.60
C ALA A 26 -27.91 -13.09 -12.93
N GLU A 27 -26.64 -13.16 -13.33
CA GLU A 27 -26.18 -12.63 -14.62
C GLU A 27 -26.70 -13.41 -15.84
N ASN A 28 -27.21 -14.63 -15.62
CA ASN A 28 -27.85 -15.47 -16.64
C ASN A 28 -26.96 -15.64 -17.90
N LYS A 29 -25.68 -15.96 -17.70
CA LYS A 29 -24.69 -16.20 -18.77
C LYS A 29 -24.35 -17.69 -18.89
N SER A 30 -23.83 -18.10 -20.05
CA SER A 30 -23.40 -19.48 -20.30
C SER A 30 -22.11 -19.84 -19.56
N VAL A 31 -21.11 -18.96 -19.67
CA VAL A 31 -19.84 -19.05 -18.95
C VAL A 31 -19.56 -17.68 -18.35
N VAL A 32 -19.46 -17.60 -17.02
CA VAL A 32 -19.20 -16.34 -16.33
C VAL A 32 -18.23 -16.52 -15.17
N ALA A 33 -17.24 -15.64 -15.08
CA ALA A 33 -16.29 -15.59 -14.00
C ALA A 33 -16.49 -14.34 -13.14
N PRO A 34 -16.36 -14.46 -11.80
CA PRO A 34 -16.17 -13.30 -10.95
C PRO A 34 -14.76 -12.74 -11.20
N MET A 35 -14.63 -11.43 -11.34
CA MET A 35 -13.31 -10.79 -11.39
C MET A 35 -12.67 -10.88 -10.01
N LEU A 36 -11.54 -11.58 -9.93
CA LEU A 36 -10.76 -11.73 -8.71
C LEU A 36 -9.60 -10.72 -8.71
N ASP A 37 -9.35 -10.10 -7.56
CA ASP A 37 -8.27 -9.14 -7.39
C ASP A 37 -6.94 -9.86 -7.08
N SER A 38 -5.86 -9.46 -7.75
CA SER A 38 -4.50 -9.97 -7.50
C SER A 38 -3.46 -8.86 -7.50
N GLN A 39 -2.24 -9.20 -7.09
CA GLN A 39 -1.10 -8.30 -7.16
C GLN A 39 -0.80 -7.86 -8.60
N GLY A 40 -0.43 -6.60 -8.76
CA GLY A 40 -0.04 -6.01 -10.03
C GLY A 40 -1.13 -6.12 -11.10
N ALA A 41 -0.70 -6.40 -12.34
CA ALA A 41 -1.57 -6.43 -13.51
C ALA A 41 -2.05 -7.84 -13.89
N TYR A 42 -1.80 -8.87 -13.08
CA TYR A 42 -2.36 -10.20 -13.29
C TYR A 42 -3.88 -10.18 -13.01
N SER A 43 -4.63 -11.12 -13.60
CA SER A 43 -6.06 -11.32 -13.33
C SER A 43 -6.53 -12.64 -13.93
N ASN A 44 -7.72 -13.07 -13.52
CA ASN A 44 -8.36 -14.30 -13.99
C ASN A 44 -9.12 -14.18 -15.34
N PHE A 45 -8.77 -13.20 -16.17
CA PHE A 45 -9.41 -12.97 -17.47
C PHE A 45 -8.48 -12.27 -18.47
N TRP A 46 -8.70 -12.49 -19.76
CA TRP A 46 -8.01 -11.75 -20.83
C TRP A 46 -9.02 -10.95 -21.66
N CYS A 47 -8.73 -9.68 -21.94
CA CYS A 47 -9.54 -8.87 -22.88
C CYS A 47 -9.17 -9.08 -24.35
N GLY A 48 -8.11 -9.84 -24.64
CA GLY A 48 -7.64 -10.09 -25.98
C GLY A 48 -6.83 -11.38 -26.08
N ILE A 49 -6.93 -12.01 -27.24
CA ILE A 49 -6.15 -13.20 -27.59
C ILE A 49 -5.57 -13.00 -29.00
N THR A 50 -4.34 -13.46 -29.23
CA THR A 50 -3.71 -13.48 -30.55
C THR A 50 -4.29 -14.61 -31.40
N PRO A 51 -4.09 -14.60 -32.74
CA PRO A 51 -4.50 -15.73 -33.59
C PRO A 51 -3.90 -17.08 -33.17
N GLN A 52 -2.74 -17.05 -32.51
CA GLN A 52 -2.02 -18.22 -31.99
C GLN A 52 -2.47 -18.63 -30.58
N GLY A 53 -3.47 -17.99 -29.99
CA GLY A 53 -4.01 -18.38 -28.67
C GLY A 53 -3.31 -17.74 -27.47
N TYR A 54 -2.43 -16.76 -27.67
CA TYR A 54 -1.70 -16.11 -26.59
C TYR A 54 -2.40 -14.85 -26.07
N TYR A 55 -2.07 -14.48 -24.84
CA TYR A 55 -2.49 -13.23 -24.22
C TYR A 55 -2.23 -12.01 -25.11
N ARG A 56 -3.21 -11.11 -25.22
CA ARG A 56 -3.06 -9.79 -25.86
C ARG A 56 -3.70 -8.69 -25.01
N ARG A 57 -2.92 -7.71 -24.55
CA ARG A 57 -3.43 -6.52 -23.85
C ARG A 57 -4.28 -5.67 -24.80
N THR A 58 -5.38 -5.14 -24.29
CA THR A 58 -6.26 -4.21 -25.00
C THR A 58 -6.51 -2.97 -24.14
N ALA A 59 -7.02 -1.90 -24.76
CA ALA A 59 -7.45 -0.67 -24.05
C ALA A 59 -8.55 -0.94 -23.01
N GLU A 60 -9.29 -2.05 -23.16
CA GLU A 60 -10.38 -2.44 -22.26
C GLU A 60 -9.89 -3.02 -20.93
N TYR A 61 -8.63 -3.49 -20.86
CA TYR A 61 -8.14 -4.26 -19.72
C TYR A 61 -8.13 -3.45 -18.42
N PHE A 62 -7.38 -2.35 -18.37
CA PHE A 62 -7.24 -1.55 -17.14
C PHE A 62 -8.56 -0.91 -16.69
N PRO A 63 -9.40 -0.34 -17.58
CA PRO A 63 -10.72 0.14 -17.18
C PRO A 63 -11.62 -0.94 -16.56
N THR A 64 -11.50 -2.20 -17.00
CA THR A 64 -12.24 -3.33 -16.43
C THR A 64 -11.62 -3.76 -15.09
N ARG A 65 -10.30 -3.97 -15.06
CA ARG A 65 -9.54 -4.44 -13.88
C ARG A 65 -9.62 -3.48 -12.70
N TYR A 66 -9.53 -2.18 -12.96
CA TYR A 66 -9.61 -1.12 -11.94
C TYR A 66 -11.04 -0.63 -11.68
N ARG A 67 -12.04 -1.32 -12.24
CA ARG A 67 -13.47 -0.99 -12.07
C ARG A 67 -13.83 0.45 -12.46
N HIS A 68 -13.07 1.10 -13.37
CA HIS A 68 -13.49 2.36 -13.99
C HIS A 68 -14.78 2.17 -14.79
N ARG A 69 -15.00 0.94 -15.29
CA ARG A 69 -16.28 0.47 -15.81
C ARG A 69 -16.74 -0.72 -15.01
N VAL A 70 -17.98 -0.67 -14.52
CA VAL A 70 -18.57 -1.70 -13.67
C VAL A 70 -19.65 -2.45 -14.47
N GLY A 71 -19.59 -3.78 -14.51
CA GLY A 71 -20.49 -4.59 -15.30
C GLY A 71 -20.05 -6.04 -15.49
N CYS A 72 -20.66 -6.71 -16.47
CA CYS A 72 -20.27 -8.04 -16.93
C CYS A 72 -19.92 -7.97 -18.42
N PHE A 73 -18.65 -8.18 -18.74
CA PHE A 73 -18.08 -7.88 -20.04
C PHE A 73 -17.77 -9.15 -20.81
N PRO A 74 -18.08 -9.22 -22.12
CA PRO A 74 -17.65 -10.32 -22.96
C PRO A 74 -16.13 -10.30 -23.09
N VAL A 75 -15.49 -11.44 -22.83
CA VAL A 75 -14.03 -11.59 -22.92
C VAL A 75 -13.68 -12.89 -23.64
N PRO A 76 -12.57 -12.93 -24.40
CA PRO A 76 -12.13 -14.13 -25.09
C PRO A 76 -11.61 -15.23 -24.15
N MET A 77 -11.34 -14.94 -22.87
CA MET A 77 -10.90 -15.95 -21.91
C MET A 77 -11.20 -15.52 -20.47
N VAL A 78 -11.72 -16.47 -19.68
CA VAL A 78 -11.76 -16.43 -18.21
C VAL A 78 -11.21 -17.75 -17.67
N HIS A 79 -10.60 -17.71 -16.49
CA HIS A 79 -10.03 -18.90 -15.86
C HIS A 79 -10.17 -18.86 -14.33
N SER A 80 -9.65 -19.91 -13.71
CA SER A 80 -9.50 -20.09 -12.27
C SER A 80 -10.79 -20.23 -11.46
N THR A 81 -11.72 -19.28 -11.55
CA THR A 81 -13.06 -19.45 -10.98
C THR A 81 -14.10 -19.06 -12.01
N LEU A 82 -15.05 -19.95 -12.31
CA LEU A 82 -16.11 -19.71 -13.28
C LEU A 82 -17.35 -20.57 -13.01
N LEU A 83 -18.50 -20.03 -13.40
CA LEU A 83 -19.81 -20.69 -13.38
C LEU A 83 -20.23 -21.06 -14.80
N LEU A 84 -20.63 -22.31 -14.99
CA LEU A 84 -21.20 -22.85 -16.22
C LEU A 84 -22.69 -23.13 -16.01
N ASP A 85 -23.53 -22.56 -16.87
CA ASP A 85 -24.96 -22.89 -16.90
C ASP A 85 -25.25 -23.99 -17.92
N LEU A 86 -25.21 -25.25 -17.49
CA LEU A 86 -25.35 -26.44 -18.33
C LEU A 86 -26.75 -26.59 -18.95
N ARG A 87 -27.73 -25.76 -18.54
CA ARG A 87 -29.07 -25.73 -19.14
C ARG A 87 -29.08 -25.05 -20.51
N LYS A 88 -28.05 -24.25 -20.82
CA LYS A 88 -27.97 -23.50 -22.08
C LYS A 88 -27.46 -24.36 -23.24
N GLU A 89 -27.83 -23.97 -24.45
CA GLU A 89 -27.46 -24.68 -25.67
C GLU A 89 -25.94 -24.72 -25.87
N GLY A 90 -25.44 -25.84 -26.40
CA GLY A 90 -24.02 -26.03 -26.72
C GLY A 90 -23.11 -26.36 -25.53
N MET A 91 -23.56 -26.16 -24.29
CA MET A 91 -22.72 -26.32 -23.08
C MET A 91 -22.17 -27.73 -22.88
N LYS A 92 -22.87 -28.75 -23.37
CA LYS A 92 -22.40 -30.15 -23.33
C LYS A 92 -21.21 -30.44 -24.26
N LYS A 93 -20.88 -29.52 -25.17
CA LYS A 93 -19.73 -29.62 -26.08
C LYS A 93 -18.44 -29.08 -25.46
N LEU A 94 -18.54 -28.36 -24.34
CA LEU A 94 -17.39 -27.75 -23.68
C LEU A 94 -16.57 -28.80 -22.96
N ALA A 95 -15.26 -28.76 -23.14
CA ALA A 95 -14.32 -29.68 -22.50
C ALA A 95 -12.98 -28.99 -22.23
N PHE A 96 -12.38 -29.35 -21.10
CA PHE A 96 -10.96 -29.08 -20.81
C PHE A 96 -10.06 -30.13 -21.46
N TYR A 97 -10.57 -31.36 -21.59
CA TYR A 97 -9.85 -32.49 -22.16
C TYR A 97 -10.83 -33.56 -22.68
N PRO A 98 -10.52 -34.27 -23.79
CA PRO A 98 -9.42 -33.98 -24.71
C PRO A 98 -9.62 -32.63 -25.43
N PRO A 99 -8.54 -31.99 -25.92
CA PRO A 99 -8.69 -30.80 -26.76
C PRO A 99 -9.56 -31.08 -27.99
N HIS A 100 -10.19 -30.03 -28.52
CA HIS A 100 -10.95 -30.09 -29.76
C HIS A 100 -10.07 -30.61 -30.92
N GLU A 101 -10.66 -31.31 -31.89
CA GLU A 101 -9.92 -31.93 -33.01
C GLU A 101 -9.10 -30.91 -33.82
N ASP A 102 -9.65 -29.71 -34.02
CA ASP A 102 -8.99 -28.58 -34.69
C ASP A 102 -8.05 -27.73 -33.78
N TYR A 103 -7.76 -28.19 -32.56
CA TYR A 103 -6.94 -27.44 -31.62
C TYR A 103 -5.48 -27.33 -32.10
N SER A 104 -4.98 -26.11 -32.22
CA SER A 104 -3.63 -25.79 -32.71
C SER A 104 -2.89 -24.76 -31.86
N TRP A 105 -3.44 -24.43 -30.69
CA TRP A 105 -2.89 -23.46 -29.74
C TRP A 105 -1.96 -24.16 -28.73
N PRO A 106 -1.21 -23.42 -27.89
CA PRO A 106 -0.35 -24.00 -26.85
C PRO A 106 -1.13 -24.93 -25.92
N TYR A 107 -0.52 -26.04 -25.51
CA TYR A 107 -1.19 -26.98 -24.61
C TYR A 107 -1.19 -26.45 -23.17
N ASP A 108 -2.30 -25.83 -22.80
CA ASP A 108 -2.57 -25.24 -21.49
C ASP A 108 -4.09 -25.32 -21.28
N ASP A 109 -4.55 -25.72 -20.08
CA ASP A 109 -5.94 -26.03 -19.81
C ASP A 109 -6.88 -24.82 -19.95
N ILE A 110 -6.43 -23.62 -19.56
CA ILE A 110 -7.21 -22.39 -19.69
C ILE A 110 -7.37 -22.00 -21.17
N ILE A 111 -6.34 -22.23 -21.98
CA ILE A 111 -6.34 -21.94 -23.42
C ILE A 111 -7.19 -22.97 -24.17
N VAL A 112 -7.08 -24.25 -23.81
CA VAL A 112 -7.90 -25.34 -24.37
C VAL A 112 -9.38 -25.09 -24.11
N PHE A 113 -9.75 -24.73 -22.87
CA PHE A 113 -11.14 -24.45 -22.52
C PHE A 113 -11.68 -23.21 -23.25
N ALA A 114 -10.88 -22.15 -23.37
CA ALA A 114 -11.26 -20.96 -24.13
C ALA A 114 -11.49 -21.28 -25.61
N PHE A 115 -10.64 -22.12 -26.21
CA PHE A 115 -10.84 -22.59 -27.58
C PHE A 115 -12.10 -23.44 -27.71
N SER A 116 -12.38 -24.33 -26.75
CA SER A 116 -13.60 -25.14 -26.73
C SER A 116 -14.85 -24.26 -26.73
N CYS A 117 -14.88 -23.19 -25.92
CA CYS A 117 -15.94 -22.19 -25.93
C CYS A 117 -16.07 -21.51 -27.30
N ARG A 118 -14.94 -21.09 -27.88
CA ARG A 118 -14.91 -20.45 -29.20
C ARG A 118 -15.44 -21.36 -30.31
N ALA A 119 -14.99 -22.62 -30.36
CA ALA A 119 -15.42 -23.61 -31.34
C ALA A 119 -16.93 -23.91 -31.24
N ALA A 120 -17.47 -23.88 -30.02
CA ALA A 120 -18.90 -24.02 -29.76
C ALA A 120 -19.71 -22.72 -29.92
N ALA A 121 -19.09 -21.61 -30.35
CA ALA A 121 -19.69 -20.28 -30.43
C ALA A 121 -20.31 -19.78 -29.11
N ILE A 122 -19.70 -20.14 -27.98
CA ILE A 122 -20.12 -19.74 -26.63
C ILE A 122 -19.24 -18.59 -26.13
N GLN A 123 -19.88 -17.48 -25.78
CA GLN A 123 -19.22 -16.29 -25.23
C GLN A 123 -18.95 -16.45 -23.73
N MET A 124 -17.72 -16.18 -23.32
CA MET A 124 -17.32 -16.07 -21.91
C MET A 124 -17.48 -14.62 -21.41
N TYR A 125 -17.76 -14.48 -20.11
CA TYR A 125 -17.98 -13.18 -19.47
C TYR A 125 -17.17 -13.07 -18.18
N VAL A 126 -16.63 -11.88 -17.90
CA VAL A 126 -16.07 -11.53 -16.59
C VAL A 126 -16.95 -10.46 -15.94
N CYS A 127 -17.26 -10.63 -14.66
CA CYS A 127 -18.10 -9.71 -13.89
C CYS A 127 -17.30 -9.02 -12.79
N ASN A 128 -17.32 -7.69 -12.75
CA ASN A 128 -16.61 -6.89 -11.74
C ASN A 128 -17.54 -6.00 -10.91
N LYS A 129 -18.85 -6.27 -10.94
CA LYS A 129 -19.90 -5.52 -10.22
C LYS A 129 -19.67 -5.44 -8.72
N GLU A 130 -19.13 -6.52 -8.16
CA GLU A 130 -18.78 -6.63 -6.75
C GLU A 130 -17.29 -6.91 -6.59
N ARG A 131 -16.81 -6.82 -5.36
CA ARG A 131 -15.57 -7.47 -4.96
C ARG A 131 -15.90 -8.91 -4.60
N TYR A 132 -15.52 -9.84 -5.47
CA TYR A 132 -15.86 -11.25 -5.29
C TYR A 132 -14.82 -12.03 -4.46
N GLY A 133 -13.56 -11.64 -4.57
CA GLY A 133 -12.46 -12.36 -3.96
C GLY A 133 -11.12 -11.99 -4.56
N TYR A 134 -10.12 -12.79 -4.21
CA TYR A 134 -8.73 -12.57 -4.54
C TYR A 134 -8.13 -13.82 -5.18
N LEU A 135 -7.06 -13.64 -5.95
CA LEU A 135 -6.24 -14.75 -6.44
C LEU A 135 -4.75 -14.42 -6.29
N ASN A 136 -3.94 -15.46 -6.12
CA ASN A 136 -2.50 -15.30 -6.08
C ASN A 136 -1.92 -15.13 -7.50
N VAL A 137 -0.74 -14.54 -7.60
CA VAL A 137 0.01 -14.53 -8.87
C VAL A 137 0.68 -15.89 -9.04
N PRO A 138 0.70 -16.47 -10.25
CA PRO A 138 1.31 -17.77 -10.48
C PRO A 138 2.78 -17.79 -10.05
N ALA A 139 3.15 -18.86 -9.36
CA ALA A 139 4.53 -19.12 -8.96
C ALA A 139 5.43 -19.21 -10.20
N LYS A 140 6.65 -18.67 -10.10
CA LYS A 140 7.67 -18.88 -11.13
C LYS A 140 8.33 -20.25 -10.91
N PRO A 141 8.91 -20.88 -11.94
CA PRO A 141 9.51 -22.23 -11.81
C PRO A 141 10.60 -22.39 -10.72
N HIS A 142 11.19 -21.28 -10.27
CA HIS A 142 12.23 -21.26 -9.23
C HIS A 142 11.71 -20.82 -7.86
N PHE A 143 10.41 -20.54 -7.72
CA PHE A 143 9.83 -20.15 -6.44
C PHE A 143 9.72 -21.36 -5.53
N SER A 144 10.06 -21.15 -4.26
CA SER A 144 9.88 -22.12 -3.19
C SER A 144 8.49 -22.04 -2.59
N LEU A 145 8.12 -23.03 -1.78
CA LEU A 145 6.88 -22.98 -0.97
C LEU A 145 6.85 -21.75 -0.03
N GLU A 146 8.02 -21.29 0.40
CA GLU A 146 8.13 -20.08 1.22
C GLU A 146 7.80 -18.82 0.43
N ASP A 147 8.22 -18.74 -0.84
CA ASP A 147 7.86 -17.62 -1.71
C ASP A 147 6.34 -17.60 -1.97
N ASP A 148 5.72 -18.76 -2.16
CA ASP A 148 4.26 -18.88 -2.29
C ASP A 148 3.52 -18.47 -1.00
N ARG A 149 4.04 -18.86 0.16
CA ARG A 149 3.53 -18.42 1.47
C ARG A 149 3.59 -16.90 1.60
N LEU A 150 4.71 -16.27 1.26
CA LEU A 150 4.88 -14.82 1.31
C LEU A 150 3.93 -14.09 0.34
N ASN A 151 3.73 -14.64 -0.86
CA ASN A 151 2.76 -14.11 -1.82
C ASN A 151 1.32 -14.18 -1.27
N PHE A 152 0.95 -15.29 -0.64
CA PHE A 152 -0.36 -15.46 -0.01
C PHE A 152 -0.55 -14.48 1.15
N VAL A 153 0.46 -14.29 2.01
CA VAL A 153 0.44 -13.27 3.07
C VAL A 153 0.17 -11.89 2.48
N HIS A 154 0.86 -11.50 1.41
CA HIS A 154 0.61 -10.19 0.81
C HIS A 154 -0.83 -10.06 0.24
N VAL A 155 -1.36 -11.08 -0.45
CA VAL A 155 -2.77 -11.08 -0.89
C VAL A 155 -3.71 -10.92 0.30
N HIS A 156 -3.38 -11.56 1.42
CA HIS A 156 -4.13 -11.42 2.66
C HIS A 156 -4.10 -9.99 3.19
N LEU A 157 -2.93 -9.35 3.25
CA LEU A 157 -2.80 -7.97 3.70
C LEU A 157 -3.59 -7.00 2.81
N GLU A 158 -3.49 -7.15 1.48
CA GLU A 158 -4.24 -6.31 0.53
C GLU A 158 -5.75 -6.50 0.68
N SER A 159 -6.21 -7.71 1.04
CA SER A 159 -7.64 -7.95 1.25
C SER A 159 -8.22 -7.14 2.41
N MET A 160 -7.40 -6.81 3.40
CA MET A 160 -7.81 -6.07 4.60
C MET A 160 -7.86 -4.55 4.42
N ILE A 161 -7.45 -4.04 3.26
CA ILE A 161 -7.55 -2.61 2.98
C ILE A 161 -9.02 -2.21 2.82
N ASP A 162 -9.76 -2.98 2.03
CA ASP A 162 -11.15 -2.67 1.68
C ASP A 162 -12.17 -3.61 2.37
N GLY A 163 -11.69 -4.56 3.17
CA GLY A 163 -12.52 -5.63 3.74
C GLY A 163 -12.00 -6.17 5.06
N PRO A 164 -12.75 -7.09 5.71
CA PRO A 164 -12.30 -7.74 6.92
C PRO A 164 -11.15 -8.73 6.66
N PRO A 165 -10.39 -9.12 7.69
CA PRO A 165 -9.42 -10.22 7.60
C PRO A 165 -10.05 -11.53 7.11
N MET A 166 -9.27 -12.32 6.37
CA MET A 166 -9.69 -13.65 5.94
C MET A 166 -9.45 -14.66 7.07
N TYR A 167 -10.51 -15.08 7.75
CA TYR A 167 -10.34 -15.98 8.89
C TYR A 167 -10.13 -17.44 8.44
N PRO A 168 -9.17 -18.15 9.06
CA PRO A 168 -9.02 -19.58 8.82
C PRO A 168 -10.28 -20.32 9.27
N SER A 169 -10.61 -21.41 8.57
CA SER A 169 -11.67 -22.31 8.99
C SER A 169 -11.39 -22.84 10.39
N ARG A 170 -12.42 -22.93 11.25
CA ARG A 170 -12.33 -23.54 12.60
C ARG A 170 -11.85 -25.00 12.59
N PHE A 171 -11.84 -25.63 11.42
CA PHE A 171 -11.40 -27.02 11.23
C PHE A 171 -9.94 -27.12 10.78
N VAL A 172 -9.26 -26.00 10.57
CA VAL A 172 -7.85 -25.94 10.18
C VAL A 172 -7.04 -25.48 11.38
N HIS A 173 -6.01 -26.25 11.73
CA HIS A 173 -5.05 -25.84 12.74
C HIS A 173 -4.00 -24.91 12.11
N MET A 174 -3.81 -23.74 12.72
CA MET A 174 -2.77 -22.78 12.32
C MET A 174 -1.63 -22.82 13.32
N PHE A 175 -0.40 -22.86 12.83
CA PHE A 175 0.77 -22.74 13.68
C PHE A 175 0.86 -21.32 14.26
N PRO A 176 1.29 -21.17 15.53
CA PRO A 176 1.57 -19.86 16.10
C PRO A 176 2.64 -19.13 15.28
N LYS A 177 2.37 -17.87 14.95
CA LYS A 177 3.30 -16.97 14.29
C LYS A 177 4.47 -16.63 15.21
N GLN A 178 5.70 -16.62 14.69
CA GLN A 178 6.89 -16.30 15.48
C GLN A 178 7.34 -14.87 15.20
N ARG A 179 6.89 -13.94 16.06
CA ARG A 179 7.19 -12.52 15.91
C ARG A 179 8.59 -12.18 16.43
N ASP A 180 9.28 -11.30 15.70
CA ASP A 180 10.59 -10.75 16.07
C ASP A 180 10.67 -9.26 15.72
N LEU A 181 11.76 -8.61 16.17
CA LEU A 181 12.03 -7.19 15.91
C LEU A 181 12.94 -6.98 14.69
N MET A 182 13.15 -7.97 13.81
CA MET A 182 13.96 -7.87 12.59
C MET A 182 15.40 -7.31 12.79
N GLY A 183 15.96 -7.41 13.99
CA GLY A 183 17.27 -6.82 14.33
C GLY A 183 17.24 -5.34 14.73
N PHE A 184 16.07 -4.73 14.89
CA PHE A 184 15.88 -3.44 15.55
C PHE A 184 15.75 -3.60 17.06
N ASP A 185 16.07 -2.55 17.83
CA ASP A 185 15.86 -2.55 19.28
C ASP A 185 14.37 -2.47 19.64
N GLU A 186 13.60 -1.75 18.82
CA GLU A 186 12.16 -1.63 18.95
C GLU A 186 11.53 -1.30 17.59
N ILE A 187 10.30 -1.77 17.40
CA ILE A 187 9.47 -1.42 16.25
C ILE A 187 8.22 -0.75 16.79
N TYR A 188 7.98 0.50 16.38
CA TYR A 188 6.89 1.32 16.87
C TYR A 188 5.74 1.39 15.87
N LEU A 189 4.50 1.32 16.38
CA LEU A 189 3.28 1.66 15.66
C LEU A 189 2.63 2.87 16.32
N ILE A 190 2.67 4.01 15.64
CA ILE A 190 1.98 5.24 16.06
C ILE A 190 0.51 5.11 15.69
N ASN A 191 -0.37 5.12 16.67
CA ASN A 191 -1.81 5.03 16.46
C ASN A 191 -2.56 5.91 17.44
N LEU A 192 -3.55 6.66 16.95
CA LEU A 192 -4.48 7.36 17.83
C LEU A 192 -5.37 6.35 18.54
N ARG A 193 -5.45 6.41 19.88
CA ARG A 193 -6.22 5.46 20.70
C ARG A 193 -7.70 5.32 20.27
N ARG A 194 -8.29 6.37 19.70
CA ARG A 194 -9.66 6.37 19.17
C ARG A 194 -9.83 5.63 17.82
N ARG A 195 -8.74 5.37 17.08
CA ARG A 195 -8.72 4.69 15.77
C ARG A 195 -8.45 3.20 15.95
N THR A 196 -9.36 2.52 16.64
CA THR A 196 -9.26 1.06 16.85
C THR A 196 -9.34 0.29 15.55
N ASP A 197 -10.08 0.80 14.55
CA ASP A 197 -10.17 0.27 13.19
C ASP A 197 -8.78 0.12 12.54
N ARG A 198 -7.97 1.18 12.60
CA ARG A 198 -6.61 1.20 12.04
C ARG A 198 -5.65 0.36 12.86
N ARG A 199 -5.76 0.43 14.20
CA ARG A 199 -4.94 -0.35 15.13
C ARG A 199 -5.11 -1.84 14.91
N ASP A 200 -6.35 -2.32 14.86
CA ASP A 200 -6.65 -3.74 14.72
C ASP A 200 -6.15 -4.28 13.37
N ARG A 201 -6.35 -3.52 12.29
CA ARG A 201 -5.83 -3.86 10.95
C ARG A 201 -4.30 -3.94 10.93
N MET A 202 -3.61 -2.97 11.55
CA MET A 202 -2.15 -2.95 11.58
C MET A 202 -1.57 -4.04 12.46
N LEU A 203 -2.14 -4.28 13.65
CA LEU A 203 -1.72 -5.39 14.52
C LEU A 203 -1.93 -6.75 13.85
N PHE A 204 -3.04 -6.93 13.14
CA PHE A 204 -3.27 -8.14 12.36
C PHE A 204 -2.22 -8.26 11.24
N SER A 205 -1.95 -7.18 10.51
CA SER A 205 -0.98 -7.17 9.41
C SER A 205 0.43 -7.51 9.88
N LEU A 206 0.88 -6.90 10.97
CA LEU A 206 2.20 -7.15 11.57
C LEU A 206 2.30 -8.57 12.14
N ASN A 207 1.22 -9.12 12.71
CA ASN A 207 1.17 -10.52 13.11
C ASN A 207 1.30 -11.48 11.90
N GLU A 208 0.63 -11.20 10.78
CA GLU A 208 0.77 -12.02 9.57
C GLU A 208 2.16 -11.97 8.95
N LEU A 209 2.83 -10.81 9.05
CA LEU A 209 4.22 -10.59 8.67
C LEU A 209 5.23 -11.14 9.70
N GLU A 210 4.77 -11.64 10.84
CA GLU A 210 5.61 -12.13 11.93
C GLU A 210 6.56 -11.06 12.48
N ILE A 211 6.03 -9.84 12.66
CA ILE A 211 6.75 -8.68 13.18
C ILE A 211 6.17 -8.34 14.55
N ASP A 212 7.04 -8.24 15.56
CA ASP A 212 6.64 -7.74 16.88
C ASP A 212 6.66 -6.21 16.88
N VAL A 213 5.82 -5.61 17.73
CA VAL A 213 5.61 -4.16 17.70
C VAL A 213 5.16 -3.62 19.05
N LYS A 214 5.71 -2.45 19.41
CA LYS A 214 5.23 -1.61 20.49
C LYS A 214 4.27 -0.55 19.96
N VAL A 215 3.01 -0.63 20.39
CA VAL A 215 2.03 0.40 20.06
C VAL A 215 2.26 1.64 20.91
N VAL A 216 2.37 2.79 20.25
CA VAL A 216 2.46 4.11 20.87
C VAL A 216 1.11 4.79 20.71
N ASP A 217 0.47 5.11 21.84
CA ASP A 217 -0.72 5.95 21.84
C ASP A 217 -0.32 7.36 21.37
N ALA A 218 -0.68 7.68 20.13
CA ALA A 218 -0.36 8.95 19.50
C ALA A 218 -1.03 10.12 20.23
N VAL A 219 -0.35 11.27 20.23
CA VAL A 219 -0.88 12.51 20.80
C VAL A 219 -2.07 12.97 19.97
N ASP A 220 -3.25 12.97 20.59
CA ASP A 220 -4.48 13.42 19.95
C ASP A 220 -4.52 14.95 19.87
N GLY A 221 -4.15 15.49 18.71
CA GLY A 221 -4.22 16.92 18.44
C GLY A 221 -5.59 17.54 18.72
N ASN A 222 -6.69 16.81 18.47
CA ASN A 222 -8.04 17.33 18.73
C ASN A 222 -8.36 17.44 20.22
N ALA A 223 -7.65 16.70 21.07
CA ALA A 223 -7.78 16.78 22.52
C ALA A 223 -6.94 17.93 23.13
N LEU A 224 -5.97 18.46 22.38
CA LEU A 224 -5.14 19.58 22.83
C LEU A 224 -5.90 20.91 22.70
N ASN A 225 -5.78 21.77 23.71
CA ASN A 225 -6.14 23.17 23.61
C ASN A 225 -4.88 24.06 23.47
N SER A 226 -5.09 25.33 23.14
CA SER A 226 -3.99 26.30 22.93
C SER A 226 -3.10 26.51 24.16
N SER A 227 -3.61 26.28 25.38
CA SER A 227 -2.81 26.35 26.61
C SER A 227 -1.93 25.12 26.79
N ASP A 228 -2.44 23.93 26.47
CA ASP A 228 -1.66 22.68 26.51
C ASP A 228 -0.45 22.77 25.57
N ILE A 229 -0.67 23.27 24.35
CA ILE A 229 0.38 23.47 23.32
C ILE A 229 1.50 24.39 23.84
N LYS A 230 1.13 25.50 24.50
CA LYS A 230 2.11 26.42 25.12
C LYS A 230 2.87 25.77 26.28
N ILE A 231 2.20 24.98 27.11
CA ILE A 231 2.84 24.25 28.22
C ILE A 231 3.85 23.22 27.70
N LEU A 232 3.57 22.61 26.55
CA LEU A 232 4.49 21.70 25.85
C LEU A 232 5.67 22.42 25.19
N GLY A 233 5.74 23.76 25.27
CA GLY A 233 6.80 24.57 24.68
C GLY A 233 6.75 24.57 23.15
N VAL A 234 5.57 24.35 22.58
CA VAL A 234 5.36 24.34 21.14
C VAL A 234 5.12 25.76 20.65
N ASP A 235 6.08 26.28 19.88
CA ASP A 235 5.99 27.55 19.17
C ASP A 235 6.07 27.29 17.66
N LEU A 236 5.21 27.96 16.90
CA LEU A 236 5.23 27.88 15.43
C LEU A 236 6.52 28.50 14.88
N LEU A 237 7.12 27.87 13.88
CA LEU A 237 8.21 28.47 13.11
C LEU A 237 7.74 29.84 12.54
N PRO A 238 8.45 30.94 12.83
CA PRO A 238 8.07 32.26 12.32
C PRO A 238 7.92 32.27 10.79
N GLY A 239 6.77 32.73 10.30
CA GLY A 239 6.49 32.82 8.86
C GLY A 239 6.10 31.51 8.18
N TYR A 240 5.90 30.42 8.93
CA TYR A 240 5.39 29.18 8.36
C TYR A 240 3.93 29.30 7.89
N TYR A 241 3.71 28.90 6.64
CA TYR A 241 2.39 28.66 6.06
C TYR A 241 2.50 27.43 5.17
N ASP A 242 1.54 26.51 5.28
CA ASP A 242 1.44 25.35 4.40
C ASP A 242 1.28 25.82 2.94
N PRO A 243 2.19 25.43 2.03
CA PRO A 243 2.24 25.97 0.68
C PRO A 243 1.06 25.56 -0.21
N PHE A 244 0.29 24.54 0.18
CA PHE A 244 -0.83 24.04 -0.62
C PHE A 244 -2.19 24.55 -0.16
N SER A 245 -2.34 24.76 1.14
CA SER A 245 -3.60 25.18 1.76
C SER A 245 -3.56 26.62 2.27
N GLY A 246 -2.39 27.25 2.34
CA GLY A 246 -2.21 28.64 2.78
C GLY A 246 -2.51 28.87 4.27
N ARG A 247 -2.63 27.80 5.06
CA ARG A 247 -2.88 27.86 6.51
C ARG A 247 -1.61 27.62 7.33
N THR A 248 -1.66 27.92 8.61
CA THR A 248 -0.64 27.53 9.59
C THR A 248 -0.83 26.06 10.02
N LEU A 249 -0.06 25.62 11.01
CA LEU A 249 -0.19 24.29 11.64
C LEU A 249 -1.62 24.02 12.13
N THR A 250 -2.07 22.80 11.91
CA THR A 250 -3.26 22.25 12.57
C THR A 250 -2.85 21.54 13.85
N LYS A 251 -3.80 21.39 14.79
CA LYS A 251 -3.51 20.62 16.01
C LYS A 251 -3.21 19.16 15.72
N GLY A 252 -3.82 18.57 14.69
CA GLY A 252 -3.54 17.23 14.24
C GLY A 252 -2.09 17.06 13.78
N GLU A 253 -1.55 18.03 13.04
CA GLU A 253 -0.12 18.06 12.68
C GLU A 253 0.79 18.23 13.91
N VAL A 254 0.39 19.05 14.90
CA VAL A 254 1.11 19.15 16.19
C VAL A 254 1.13 17.80 16.91
N GLY A 255 -0.01 17.11 17.00
CA GLY A 255 -0.12 15.78 17.62
C GLY A 255 0.72 14.73 16.90
N CYS A 256 0.72 14.74 15.57
CA CYS A 256 1.59 13.88 14.76
C CYS A 256 3.07 14.14 15.08
N PHE A 257 3.50 15.41 15.05
CA PHE A 257 4.88 15.77 15.36
C PHE A 257 5.30 15.31 16.76
N LEU A 258 4.48 15.59 17.78
CA LEU A 258 4.77 15.21 19.17
C LEU A 258 4.88 13.69 19.34
N SER A 259 4.07 12.92 18.61
CA SER A 259 4.13 11.45 18.64
C SER A 259 5.48 10.92 18.16
N HIS A 260 6.01 11.48 17.05
CA HIS A 260 7.36 11.14 16.59
C HIS A 260 8.44 11.66 17.53
N TYR A 261 8.31 12.89 18.01
CA TYR A 261 9.26 13.51 18.95
C TYR A 261 9.45 12.67 20.22
N HIS A 262 8.36 12.14 20.79
CA HIS A 262 8.43 11.27 21.97
C HIS A 262 9.19 9.97 21.69
N ILE A 263 9.03 9.38 20.50
CA ILE A 263 9.80 8.20 20.09
C ILE A 263 11.28 8.55 19.93
N TRP A 264 11.63 9.68 19.29
CA TRP A 264 13.03 10.10 19.17
C TRP A 264 13.68 10.32 20.53
N LYS A 265 12.93 10.93 21.46
CA LYS A 265 13.38 11.11 22.84
C LYS A 265 13.58 9.76 23.53
N GLU A 266 12.65 8.83 23.39
CA GLU A 266 12.78 7.49 23.95
C GLU A 266 14.05 6.79 23.43
N ILE A 267 14.25 6.76 22.11
CA ILE A 267 15.44 6.17 21.45
C ILE A 267 16.74 6.69 22.08
N VAL A 268 16.84 8.00 22.28
CA VAL A 268 18.01 8.63 22.90
C VAL A 268 18.10 8.31 24.39
N ASP A 269 17.01 8.46 25.14
CA ASP A 269 17.00 8.25 26.60
C ASP A 269 17.31 6.79 26.98
N THR A 270 16.88 5.83 26.16
CA THR A 270 17.12 4.39 26.38
C THR A 270 18.34 3.85 25.61
N GLN A 271 19.05 4.71 24.87
CA GLN A 271 20.24 4.34 24.09
C GLN A 271 20.00 3.19 23.10
N MET A 272 18.89 3.25 22.35
CA MET A 272 18.63 2.30 21.25
C MET A 272 19.53 2.63 20.06
N ASP A 273 20.13 1.61 19.44
CA ASP A 273 20.97 1.79 18.25
C ASP A 273 20.11 2.19 17.04
N LYS A 274 19.00 1.49 16.82
CA LYS A 274 18.09 1.73 15.69
C LYS A 274 16.66 1.25 15.96
N ALA A 275 15.70 2.02 15.45
CA ALA A 275 14.27 1.69 15.54
C ALA A 275 13.57 1.83 14.19
N LEU A 276 12.48 1.08 14.01
CA LEU A 276 11.58 1.18 12.87
C LEU A 276 10.23 1.76 13.31
N ILE A 277 9.71 2.74 12.58
CA ILE A 277 8.47 3.44 12.93
C ILE A 277 7.45 3.26 11.79
N PHE A 278 6.21 2.95 12.17
CA PHE A 278 5.03 2.90 11.30
C PHE A 278 3.94 3.87 11.78
N GLU A 279 3.30 4.55 10.83
CA GLU A 279 1.97 5.13 11.03
C GLU A 279 0.86 4.06 10.84
N ASP A 280 -0.37 4.37 11.26
CA ASP A 280 -1.47 3.38 11.36
C ASP A 280 -2.29 3.15 10.07
N ASP A 281 -2.09 3.98 9.04
CA ASP A 281 -2.83 3.94 7.77
C ASP A 281 -1.96 3.48 6.58
N VAL A 282 -1.05 2.56 6.86
CA VAL A 282 -0.14 2.01 5.85
C VAL A 282 -0.49 0.59 5.40
N ARG A 283 -0.04 0.25 4.20
CA ARG A 283 -0.02 -1.10 3.63
C ARG A 283 1.41 -1.49 3.22
N PHE A 284 1.66 -2.80 3.16
CA PHE A 284 2.99 -3.36 2.97
C PHE A 284 3.15 -3.97 1.58
N GLU A 285 4.26 -3.66 0.92
CA GLU A 285 4.62 -4.28 -0.35
C GLU A 285 5.00 -5.77 -0.19
N ALA A 286 4.95 -6.50 -1.29
CA ALA A 286 5.34 -7.91 -1.31
C ALA A 286 6.77 -8.10 -0.78
N ASN A 287 6.96 -9.17 -0.01
CA ASN A 287 8.23 -9.52 0.64
C ASN A 287 8.80 -8.45 1.60
N PHE A 288 7.94 -7.60 2.20
CA PHE A 288 8.34 -6.51 3.10
C PHE A 288 9.46 -6.88 4.08
N LYS A 289 9.22 -7.85 4.99
CA LYS A 289 10.16 -8.27 6.03
C LYS A 289 11.51 -8.70 5.44
N ARG A 290 11.49 -9.56 4.43
CA ARG A 290 12.71 -10.03 3.73
C ARG A 290 13.48 -8.87 3.09
N ARG A 291 12.78 -7.92 2.47
CA ARG A 291 13.40 -6.75 1.82
C ARG A 291 14.03 -5.79 2.82
N VAL A 292 13.42 -5.59 3.99
CA VAL A 292 14.01 -4.79 5.08
C VAL A 292 15.25 -5.49 5.64
N LEU A 293 15.18 -6.79 5.92
CA LEU A 293 16.33 -7.55 6.45
C LEU A 293 17.54 -7.51 5.51
N MET A 294 17.33 -7.78 4.21
CA MET A 294 18.40 -7.71 3.20
C MET A 294 18.99 -6.29 3.08
N LEU A 295 18.13 -5.26 3.13
CA LEU A 295 18.59 -3.87 3.10
C LEU A 295 19.50 -3.55 4.29
N MET A 296 19.09 -3.93 5.50
CA MET A 296 19.86 -3.64 6.71
C MET A 296 21.18 -4.41 6.74
N GLU A 297 21.21 -5.64 6.23
CA GLU A 297 22.45 -6.42 6.05
C GLU A 297 23.42 -5.72 5.08
N GLU A 298 22.93 -5.24 3.94
CA GLU A 298 23.77 -4.50 2.97
C GLU A 298 24.27 -3.16 3.54
N VAL A 299 23.41 -2.42 4.26
CA VAL A 299 23.77 -1.16 4.93
C VAL A 299 24.87 -1.36 5.96
N GLU A 300 24.80 -2.43 6.74
CA GLU A 300 25.83 -2.80 7.72
C GLU A 300 27.13 -3.25 7.03
N LEU A 301 27.03 -4.07 5.98
CA LEU A 301 28.18 -4.59 5.24
C LEU A 301 29.06 -3.49 4.64
N VAL A 302 28.45 -2.41 4.15
CA VAL A 302 29.17 -1.27 3.55
C VAL A 302 29.50 -0.17 4.56
N GLU A 303 29.15 -0.35 5.83
CA GLU A 303 29.32 0.63 6.91
C GLU A 303 28.74 2.01 6.52
N LEU A 304 27.54 2.03 5.91
CA LEU A 304 26.92 3.27 5.47
C LEU A 304 26.63 4.18 6.67
N ASP A 305 27.05 5.45 6.61
CA ASP A 305 26.65 6.45 7.59
C ASP A 305 25.23 6.96 7.27
N TRP A 306 24.25 6.59 8.10
CA TRP A 306 22.84 6.92 7.90
C TRP A 306 22.15 7.35 9.19
N ASP A 307 21.20 8.28 9.05
CA ASP A 307 20.36 8.74 10.15
C ASP A 307 18.92 8.27 9.99
N ILE A 308 18.37 8.36 8.78
CA ILE A 308 17.00 7.95 8.44
C ILE A 308 16.98 7.20 7.11
N ILE A 309 16.18 6.13 7.05
CA ILE A 309 15.85 5.42 5.81
C ILE A 309 14.32 5.36 5.67
N TYR A 310 13.76 6.08 4.69
CA TYR A 310 12.33 6.01 4.39
C TYR A 310 11.93 4.67 3.76
N LEU A 311 10.90 4.05 4.33
CA LEU A 311 10.23 2.88 3.77
C LEU A 311 8.91 3.25 3.07
N GLY A 312 8.26 4.32 3.51
CA GLY A 312 7.06 4.89 2.89
C GLY A 312 7.03 6.40 3.03
N ARG A 313 6.86 7.10 1.91
CA ARG A 313 6.76 8.56 1.82
C ARG A 313 6.13 8.97 0.47
N LYS A 314 5.77 10.25 0.32
CA LYS A 314 5.46 10.87 -0.97
C LYS A 314 6.72 11.54 -1.54
N GLN A 315 7.25 10.95 -2.60
CA GLN A 315 8.36 11.53 -3.37
C GLN A 315 7.85 12.72 -4.20
N VAL A 316 8.51 13.87 -4.11
CA VAL A 316 8.17 15.04 -4.93
C VAL A 316 8.95 15.04 -6.25
N ASN A 317 10.25 14.78 -6.19
CA ASN A 317 11.15 14.80 -7.35
C ASN A 317 11.95 13.49 -7.48
N PRO A 318 11.30 12.35 -7.79
CA PRO A 318 11.98 11.04 -7.81
C PRO A 318 13.15 10.96 -8.81
N GLY A 319 13.11 11.75 -9.89
CA GLY A 319 14.19 11.82 -10.88
C GLY A 319 15.50 12.47 -10.38
N LYS A 320 15.48 13.14 -9.23
CA LYS A 320 16.68 13.74 -8.63
C LYS A 320 17.42 12.80 -7.67
N GLU A 321 16.85 11.63 -7.38
CA GLU A 321 17.37 10.72 -6.35
C GLU A 321 18.45 9.80 -6.91
N ALA A 322 19.67 9.98 -6.41
CA ALA A 322 20.82 9.18 -6.76
C ALA A 322 20.80 7.84 -6.01
N ALA A 323 21.16 6.75 -6.71
CA ALA A 323 21.36 5.45 -6.07
C ALA A 323 22.55 5.51 -5.10
N VAL A 324 22.46 4.75 -4.01
CA VAL A 324 23.59 4.54 -3.09
C VAL A 324 24.48 3.45 -3.68
N GLU A 325 25.78 3.71 -3.76
CA GLU A 325 26.73 2.72 -4.27
C GLU A 325 26.78 1.51 -3.34
N ASN A 326 26.82 0.31 -3.92
CA ASN A 326 26.94 -0.98 -3.22
C ASN A 326 25.78 -1.34 -2.28
N VAL A 327 24.69 -0.58 -2.26
CA VAL A 327 23.44 -0.94 -1.56
C VAL A 327 22.30 -0.97 -2.57
N GLN A 328 21.68 -2.13 -2.75
CA GLN A 328 20.61 -2.31 -3.71
C GLN A 328 19.33 -1.64 -3.23
N ASN A 329 18.57 -1.08 -4.18
CA ASN A 329 17.26 -0.50 -3.92
C ASN A 329 17.27 0.62 -2.86
N LEU A 330 18.40 1.31 -2.69
CA LEU A 330 18.54 2.47 -1.79
C LEU A 330 18.94 3.71 -2.60
N VAL A 331 18.36 4.85 -2.25
CA VAL A 331 18.68 6.15 -2.84
C VAL A 331 18.89 7.20 -1.76
N VAL A 332 19.65 8.25 -2.08
CA VAL A 332 19.68 9.48 -1.29
C VAL A 332 18.33 10.18 -1.42
N ALA A 333 17.66 10.44 -0.29
CA ALA A 333 16.33 11.02 -0.30
C ALA A 333 16.38 12.50 -0.74
N ASP A 334 15.44 12.91 -1.59
CA ASP A 334 15.21 14.31 -1.91
C ASP A 334 13.97 14.84 -1.14
N TYR A 335 13.44 15.99 -1.54
CA TYR A 335 12.27 16.58 -0.89
C TYR A 335 11.08 15.62 -0.90
N SER A 336 10.45 15.49 0.27
CA SER A 336 9.46 14.47 0.57
C SER A 336 8.32 15.03 1.39
N TYR A 337 7.15 14.43 1.25
CA TYR A 337 6.05 14.55 2.22
C TYR A 337 5.73 13.18 2.81
N TRP A 338 4.90 13.18 3.87
CA TRP A 338 4.48 12.01 4.62
C TRP A 338 5.59 11.24 5.34
N THR A 339 5.27 10.75 6.53
CA THR A 339 6.16 9.97 7.40
C THR A 339 5.66 8.56 7.65
N LEU A 340 4.94 8.00 6.65
CA LEU A 340 4.24 6.69 6.72
C LEU A 340 5.07 5.61 7.40
N SER A 341 6.34 5.47 7.01
CA SER A 341 7.28 4.58 7.70
C SER A 341 8.73 4.94 7.40
N TYR A 342 9.57 4.89 8.43
CA TYR A 342 11.01 5.06 8.30
C TYR A 342 11.77 4.34 9.42
N ILE A 343 13.01 3.99 9.12
CA ILE A 343 14.01 3.54 10.07
C ILE A 343 14.81 4.75 10.53
N ILE A 344 15.16 4.81 11.82
CA ILE A 344 15.96 5.89 12.40
C ILE A 344 17.05 5.32 13.30
N SER A 345 18.26 5.87 13.21
CA SER A 345 19.38 5.56 14.09
C SER A 345 19.35 6.43 15.36
N GLN A 346 20.05 6.00 16.41
CA GLN A 346 20.25 6.82 17.61
C GLN A 346 20.79 8.21 17.28
N GLN A 347 21.79 8.26 16.39
CA GLN A 347 22.44 9.50 15.96
C GLN A 347 21.44 10.41 15.24
N GLY A 348 20.61 9.84 14.36
CA GLY A 348 19.54 10.56 13.69
C GLY A 348 18.55 11.19 14.67
N ALA A 349 18.06 10.40 15.63
CA ALA A 349 17.16 10.89 16.68
C ALA A 349 17.80 12.03 17.48
N GLN A 350 19.07 11.90 17.87
CA GLN A 350 19.80 12.95 18.58
C GLN A 350 19.94 14.24 17.77
N LYS A 351 20.27 14.14 16.46
CA LYS A 351 20.35 15.30 15.55
C LYS A 351 19.02 16.04 15.47
N LEU A 352 17.89 15.31 15.37
CA LEU A 352 16.56 15.89 15.34
C LEU A 352 16.18 16.60 16.65
N LEU A 353 16.50 16.00 17.80
CA LEU A 353 16.23 16.61 19.11
C LEU A 353 17.10 17.86 19.35
N ASN A 354 18.38 17.81 18.98
CA ASN A 354 19.32 18.94 19.09
C ASN A 354 18.93 20.14 18.23
N ALA A 355 18.05 19.94 17.24
CA ALA A 355 17.49 21.03 16.45
C ALA A 355 16.51 21.91 17.25
N GLU A 356 16.11 21.49 18.46
CA GLU A 356 15.09 22.12 19.30
C GLU A 356 13.78 22.36 18.54
N PRO A 357 13.16 21.31 17.96
CA PRO A 357 12.06 21.50 17.02
C PRO A 357 10.78 22.04 17.66
N LEU A 358 10.60 21.88 18.98
CA LEU A 358 9.38 22.33 19.66
C LEU A 358 9.25 23.86 19.64
N SER A 359 10.34 24.61 19.78
CA SER A 359 10.33 26.08 19.79
C SER A 359 10.20 26.73 18.40
N LYS A 360 10.14 25.91 17.35
CA LYS A 360 10.07 26.33 15.95
C LYS A 360 9.43 25.24 15.09
N MET A 361 8.27 24.80 15.53
CA MET A 361 7.55 23.67 14.96
C MET A 361 6.98 24.01 13.59
N LEU A 362 7.04 23.00 12.73
CA LEU A 362 6.33 22.86 11.46
C LEU A 362 5.97 21.37 11.34
N PRO A 363 5.12 20.94 10.38
CA PRO A 363 4.78 19.53 10.24
C PRO A 363 6.02 18.64 10.12
N VAL A 364 5.95 17.42 10.67
CA VAL A 364 7.11 16.52 10.74
C VAL A 364 7.69 16.21 9.35
N ASP A 365 6.83 16.11 8.35
CA ASP A 365 7.20 15.84 6.97
C ASP A 365 7.78 17.04 6.22
N GLU A 366 7.71 18.24 6.80
CA GLU A 366 8.41 19.44 6.35
C GLU A 366 9.73 19.62 7.14
N PHE A 367 9.74 19.22 8.41
CA PHE A 367 10.89 19.34 9.31
C PHE A 367 12.02 18.39 8.91
N LEU A 368 11.71 17.12 8.62
CA LEU A 368 12.73 16.16 8.23
C LEU A 368 13.51 16.64 6.98
N PRO A 369 12.86 17.06 5.86
CA PRO A 369 13.57 17.63 4.72
C PRO A 369 14.43 18.86 4.99
N ILE A 370 14.06 19.70 5.95
CA ILE A 370 14.94 20.79 6.39
C ILE A 370 16.21 20.19 6.99
N MET A 371 16.08 19.22 7.88
CA MET A 371 17.22 18.64 8.61
C MET A 371 18.22 17.88 7.73
N TYR A 372 17.78 17.33 6.58
CA TYR A 372 18.68 16.76 5.57
C TYR A 372 18.94 17.70 4.37
N ASN A 373 18.66 19.00 4.54
CA ASN A 373 19.01 20.08 3.62
C ASN A 373 18.45 19.93 2.19
N LYS A 374 17.20 19.46 2.07
CA LYS A 374 16.47 19.26 0.80
C LYS A 374 15.12 19.97 0.73
N HIS A 375 14.81 20.82 1.71
CA HIS A 375 13.58 21.60 1.70
C HIS A 375 13.64 22.72 0.63
N PRO A 376 12.56 23.00 -0.12
CA PRO A 376 12.58 24.03 -1.19
C PRO A 376 12.53 25.47 -0.67
N ASN A 377 12.05 25.69 0.54
CA ASN A 377 11.98 27.02 1.17
C ASN A 377 13.24 27.32 2.00
N GLU A 378 14.09 28.22 1.51
CA GLU A 378 15.33 28.64 2.16
C GLU A 378 15.09 29.42 3.47
N ASP A 379 14.00 30.20 3.55
CA ASP A 379 13.65 30.95 4.76
C ASP A 379 13.41 29.98 5.92
N TYR A 380 12.67 28.90 5.67
CA TYR A 380 12.40 27.88 6.70
C TYR A 380 13.69 27.19 7.14
N MET A 381 14.57 26.86 6.19
CA MET A 381 15.86 26.24 6.50
C MET A 381 16.78 27.14 7.31
N SER A 382 16.69 28.46 7.16
CA SER A 382 17.54 29.43 7.85
C SER A 382 17.41 29.37 9.38
N HIS A 383 16.27 28.91 9.90
CA HIS A 383 16.02 28.72 11.33
C HIS A 383 16.73 27.50 11.95
N PHE A 384 17.31 26.63 11.11
CA PHE A 384 17.99 25.40 11.54
C PHE A 384 19.42 25.43 11.03
N LEU A 385 20.39 25.79 11.88
CA LEU A 385 21.78 25.96 11.45
C LEU A 385 22.47 24.62 11.11
N ASN A 386 22.20 23.58 11.91
CA ASN A 386 22.79 22.25 11.74
C ASN A 386 21.82 21.33 11.00
N ARG A 387 21.99 21.21 9.67
CA ARG A 387 21.15 20.41 8.76
C ARG A 387 21.96 19.28 8.13
N ASN A 388 22.55 18.44 8.96
CA ASN A 388 23.48 17.38 8.56
C ASN A 388 22.89 15.96 8.65
N LEU A 389 21.56 15.84 8.69
CA LEU A 389 20.88 14.55 8.74
C LEU A 389 21.12 13.79 7.42
N GLN A 390 21.61 12.56 7.49
CA GLN A 390 21.83 11.64 6.37
C GLN A 390 20.53 10.86 6.10
N ALA A 391 19.76 11.30 5.11
CA ALA A 391 18.48 10.69 4.76
C ALA A 391 18.54 9.88 3.46
N PHE A 392 18.11 8.63 3.55
CA PHE A 392 17.97 7.71 2.43
C PHE A 392 16.53 7.22 2.29
N SER A 393 16.25 6.51 1.21
CA SER A 393 14.94 5.93 0.95
C SER A 393 15.07 4.66 0.15
N THR A 394 14.20 3.70 0.45
CA THR A 394 14.02 2.52 -0.40
C THR A 394 13.46 2.91 -1.77
N ARG A 395 13.90 2.22 -2.82
CA ARG A 395 13.41 2.35 -4.20
C ARG A 395 13.35 0.96 -4.84
N PRO A 396 12.16 0.39 -5.09
CA PRO A 396 10.85 0.97 -4.80
C PRO A 396 10.55 0.99 -3.29
N LEU A 397 9.68 1.91 -2.88
CA LEU A 397 9.17 1.99 -1.50
C LEU A 397 8.60 0.65 -1.04
N LEU A 398 8.68 0.38 0.26
CA LEU A 398 8.21 -0.87 0.88
C LEU A 398 6.85 -0.70 1.57
N VAL A 399 6.46 0.54 1.82
CA VAL A 399 5.25 0.93 2.53
C VAL A 399 4.53 2.00 1.73
N GLN A 400 3.21 1.85 1.59
CA GLN A 400 2.33 2.79 0.89
C GLN A 400 1.15 3.16 1.79
N PRO A 401 0.45 4.29 1.54
CA PRO A 401 -0.79 4.55 2.25
C PRO A 401 -1.88 3.55 1.81
N CYS A 402 -2.80 3.22 2.70
CA CYS A 402 -3.96 2.37 2.37
C CYS A 402 -4.87 3.03 1.33
N HIS A 403 -5.08 4.34 1.47
CA HIS A 403 -5.91 5.14 0.58
C HIS A 403 -5.19 6.44 0.24
N TYR A 404 -5.42 6.95 -0.95
CA TYR A 404 -4.92 8.24 -1.41
C TYR A 404 -6.03 9.28 -1.37
N ALA A 405 -5.70 10.57 -1.26
CA ALA A 405 -6.73 11.59 -1.32
C ALA A 405 -7.44 11.58 -2.67
N GLY A 406 -8.78 11.64 -2.61
CA GLY A 406 -9.68 11.39 -3.74
C GLY A 406 -10.34 10.01 -3.70
N ASP A 407 -9.80 9.06 -2.94
CA ASP A 407 -10.49 7.79 -2.70
C ASP A 407 -11.69 8.01 -1.76
N ALA A 408 -12.81 7.33 -2.02
CA ALA A 408 -14.05 7.50 -1.25
C ALA A 408 -13.92 7.17 0.25
N GLN A 409 -12.92 6.36 0.61
CA GLN A 409 -12.61 5.93 1.98
C GLN A 409 -11.43 6.68 2.60
N TRP A 410 -10.85 7.66 1.90
CA TRP A 410 -9.73 8.43 2.42
C TRP A 410 -10.17 9.39 3.52
N VAL A 411 -9.47 9.33 4.66
CA VAL A 411 -9.68 10.20 5.83
C VAL A 411 -8.32 10.58 6.40
N SER A 412 -8.10 11.87 6.64
CA SER A 412 -6.90 12.39 7.32
C SER A 412 -7.26 12.97 8.70
N ASP A 413 -6.69 12.40 9.76
CA ASP A 413 -6.81 12.90 11.14
C ASP A 413 -5.90 14.12 11.42
N THR A 414 -4.89 14.36 10.58
CA THR A 414 -3.99 15.50 10.71
C THR A 414 -4.58 16.75 10.06
N GLU A 415 -5.09 16.64 8.83
CA GLU A 415 -5.50 17.79 8.01
C GLU A 415 -6.92 18.32 8.30
N THR A 416 -7.76 17.59 9.04
CA THR A 416 -9.19 17.93 9.27
C THR A 416 -9.48 18.50 10.67
N SER A 417 -8.43 18.86 11.42
CA SER A 417 -8.54 19.38 12.79
C SER A 417 -8.68 20.91 12.86
N THR A 418 -8.67 21.52 14.05
CA THR A 418 -8.64 22.99 14.15
C THR A 418 -7.23 23.54 13.96
N LEU A 419 -7.12 24.85 13.69
CA LEU A 419 -5.82 25.54 13.74
C LEU A 419 -5.17 25.41 15.12
N TRP A 420 -3.84 25.41 15.15
CA TRP A 420 -3.03 25.19 16.36
C TRP A 420 -3.24 26.24 17.45
N ASP A 421 -3.47 27.51 17.06
CA ASP A 421 -3.61 28.67 17.94
C ASP A 421 -5.05 29.22 18.01
N ASN A 422 -5.99 28.64 17.26
CA ASN A 422 -7.36 29.12 17.21
C ASN A 422 -8.37 27.97 17.19
N ASP A 423 -8.96 27.73 18.36
CA ASP A 423 -9.94 26.67 18.61
C ASP A 423 -11.27 26.85 17.85
N SER A 424 -11.53 28.06 17.33
CA SER A 424 -12.79 28.37 16.63
C SER A 424 -12.77 28.08 15.13
N VAL A 425 -11.60 27.84 14.54
CA VAL A 425 -11.43 27.64 13.11
C VAL A 425 -11.12 26.17 12.83
N ARG A 426 -12.15 25.43 12.41
CA ARG A 426 -11.98 24.08 11.83
C ARG A 426 -11.45 24.19 10.41
N THR A 427 -10.50 23.31 10.05
CA THR A 427 -10.05 23.18 8.67
C THR A 427 -10.90 22.14 7.96
N ASP A 428 -11.71 22.58 6.99
CA ASP A 428 -12.33 21.67 6.03
C ASP A 428 -11.33 21.36 4.92
N TRP A 429 -11.20 20.10 4.54
CA TRP A 429 -10.35 19.71 3.40
C TRP A 429 -10.90 20.34 2.11
N ARG A 430 -10.11 21.22 1.49
CA ARG A 430 -10.41 21.83 0.17
C ARG A 430 -9.52 21.31 -0.96
N GLY A 431 -8.96 20.10 -0.83
CA GLY A 431 -8.12 19.53 -1.87
C GLY A 431 -6.67 20.01 -1.84
N SER A 432 -5.96 19.75 -0.74
CA SER A 432 -4.51 19.97 -0.72
C SER A 432 -3.83 19.08 -1.78
N HIS A 433 -3.09 19.68 -2.72
CA HIS A 433 -2.26 18.94 -3.69
C HIS A 433 -1.20 18.06 -3.01
N LYS A 434 -0.91 18.29 -1.72
CA LYS A 434 -0.05 17.45 -0.89
C LYS A 434 -0.53 16.02 -0.80
N THR A 435 -1.84 15.74 -0.91
CA THR A 435 -2.38 14.40 -0.68
C THR A 435 -2.90 13.67 -1.93
N LEU A 436 -3.00 14.35 -3.07
CA LEU A 436 -3.46 13.78 -4.34
C LEU A 436 -2.44 12.79 -4.93
N LYS A 437 -2.97 11.71 -5.53
CA LYS A 437 -2.22 10.66 -6.21
C LYS A 437 -1.59 11.20 -7.51
N GLY A 438 -0.27 11.16 -7.62
CA GLY A 438 0.45 11.53 -8.84
C GLY A 438 0.57 13.03 -9.14
N SER A 439 0.16 13.93 -8.23
CA SER A 439 0.35 15.36 -8.44
C SER A 439 1.77 15.80 -8.04
N ALA A 440 2.64 15.97 -9.03
CA ALA A 440 3.77 16.88 -8.90
C ALA A 440 3.23 18.33 -8.89
N PRO A 441 3.79 19.27 -8.10
CA PRO A 441 3.33 20.66 -8.10
C PRO A 441 3.45 21.30 -9.49
N GLU A 442 2.40 21.98 -9.96
CA GLU A 442 2.38 22.73 -11.24
C GLU A 442 3.39 23.91 -11.27
N PHE A 443 4.05 24.24 -10.16
CA PHE A 443 5.11 25.26 -10.14
C PHE A 443 6.45 24.82 -10.76
N LEU A 444 6.59 23.60 -11.24
CA LEU A 444 7.82 23.11 -11.90
C LEU A 444 7.54 22.21 -13.13
N SER A 445 6.41 22.39 -13.82
CA SER A 445 6.09 21.57 -15.01
C SER A 445 6.81 22.05 -16.28
N ALA A 446 8.01 21.54 -16.52
CA ALA A 446 8.50 21.35 -17.87
C ALA A 446 9.11 19.94 -17.98
N ALA A 447 8.57 19.16 -18.90
CA ALA A 447 9.01 17.83 -19.33
C ALA A 447 8.71 16.66 -18.38
N TYR A 448 7.51 16.09 -18.51
CA TYR A 448 7.31 14.64 -18.50
C TYR A 448 6.14 14.31 -19.44
N ARG A 449 6.48 14.17 -20.73
CA ARG A 449 5.72 13.38 -21.69
C ARG A 449 6.67 12.31 -22.21
N ASP A 450 6.08 11.14 -22.45
CA ASP A 450 6.63 9.97 -23.12
C ASP A 450 7.51 9.08 -22.23
N GLU A 451 6.93 7.96 -21.79
CA GLU A 451 7.26 6.64 -22.35
C GLU A 451 6.19 5.61 -21.91
N LEU A 452 5.82 4.75 -22.87
CA LEU A 452 4.65 3.86 -22.96
C LEU A 452 4.86 2.50 -22.29
#